data_AF-A0A7N0TC33-F1
#
_entry.id   AF-A0A7N0TC33-F1
#
_cell.length_a   1.000
_cell.length_b   1.000
_cell.length_c   1.000
_cell.angle_alpha   90.00
_cell.angle_beta   90.00
_cell.angle_gamma   90.00
#
_symmetry.space_group_name_H-M   'P 1'
#
loop_
_entity.id
_entity.type
_entity.pdbx_description
1 polymer ?
#
loop_
_entity_poly.entity_id
_entity_poly.type
_entity_poly.pdbx_seq_one_letter_code
_entity_poly.pdbx_strand_id
1 'polypeptide(L)'
;MIKMMMPHNIVSIFRHLSWSSAWAFFLVPSRLTRTIKPLILSPFRAHLAYLLFLSFLGYLVLISTNLRLAPPNARLPGLEAAFMSISAVTSSSMSTVEMELFTNAQLLVLTLLMFLGGEVFISMLALFLETRQETSAGGMTTPPDTSPSSLAELGINKSNDVDDYALTSPDSELTAVSFEKLTVVKALAYLVLAYILVIHFCGSLLVYLYMITVPTAAHVLKSKSILPGTFSLFLISSSFANCGFVPTNENMAVFKTDSVLLLLVVLQILMGNTLYPICIRILIRVMEFVTRNSLYTHMLNKSNPAGYSHLLSGPATRWFGWTGVAFVASQVVMLGALEWGSEAFRGMGWFERLAACLFQSVNSRHAGESVVDLAILSPAILVLFILMM
;
A
#
# COMPACT_ATOMS: atom_id res chain seq x y z
N MET A 1 -14.36 27.73 -30.13
CA MET A 1 -14.96 28.39 -28.95
C MET A 1 -16.17 27.58 -28.50
N ILE A 2 -15.96 26.48 -27.78
CA ILE A 2 -17.03 25.65 -27.21
C ILE A 2 -16.60 25.31 -25.79
N LYS A 3 -17.28 25.93 -24.82
CA LYS A 3 -17.06 25.78 -23.38
C LYS A 3 -17.99 24.66 -22.92
N MET A 4 -17.49 23.42 -22.90
CA MET A 4 -18.23 22.30 -22.30
C MET A 4 -18.16 22.43 -20.77
N MET A 5 -19.26 22.88 -20.18
CA MET A 5 -19.56 22.78 -18.75
C MET A 5 -19.62 21.30 -18.37
N MET A 6 -18.71 20.84 -17.51
CA MET A 6 -18.91 19.63 -16.71
C MET A 6 -19.44 20.01 -15.32
N PRO A 7 -20.38 19.24 -14.76
CA PRO A 7 -21.19 19.65 -13.62
C PRO A 7 -20.44 19.51 -12.28
N HIS A 8 -20.61 20.53 -11.43
CA HIS A 8 -20.08 20.69 -10.07
C HIS A 8 -20.48 19.61 -9.03
N ASN A 9 -21.14 18.52 -9.46
CA ASN A 9 -21.80 17.56 -8.57
C ASN A 9 -20.96 16.32 -8.19
N ILE A 10 -19.80 16.09 -8.80
CA ILE A 10 -18.95 14.94 -8.40
C ILE A 10 -18.13 15.27 -7.14
N VAL A 11 -17.78 16.55 -6.93
CA VAL A 11 -17.01 17.00 -5.75
C VAL A 11 -17.89 17.07 -4.49
N SER A 12 -19.21 17.27 -4.62
CA SER A 12 -20.13 17.31 -3.48
C SER A 12 -20.52 15.92 -2.95
N ILE A 13 -20.52 14.90 -3.81
CA ILE A 13 -20.78 13.50 -3.41
C ILE A 13 -19.66 12.98 -2.51
N PHE A 14 -18.41 13.39 -2.73
CA PHE A 14 -17.28 13.07 -1.83
C PHE A 14 -17.26 13.87 -0.53
N ARG A 15 -17.99 14.99 -0.47
CA ARG A 15 -18.00 15.89 0.71
C ARG A 15 -19.05 15.48 1.75
N HIS A 16 -20.05 14.67 1.38
CA HIS A 16 -21.12 14.21 2.27
C HIS A 16 -21.02 12.74 2.71
N LEU A 17 -20.01 11.99 2.26
CA LEU A 17 -19.70 10.69 2.84
C LEU A 17 -18.92 10.91 4.14
N SER A 18 -19.63 11.39 5.19
CA SER A 18 -19.10 11.55 6.54
C SER A 18 -18.73 10.17 7.09
N TRP A 19 -17.47 9.78 6.91
CA TRP A 19 -16.89 8.58 7.51
C TRP A 19 -16.57 8.83 8.99
N SER A 20 -17.59 9.14 9.79
CA SER A 20 -17.49 9.15 11.25
C SER A 20 -17.49 7.74 11.85
N SER A 21 -17.86 6.70 11.09
CA SER A 21 -17.99 5.32 11.57
C SER A 21 -16.76 4.43 11.31
N ALA A 22 -15.85 4.80 10.40
CA ALA A 22 -14.64 4.01 10.12
C ALA A 22 -13.51 4.22 11.15
N TRP A 23 -13.65 5.21 12.03
CA TRP A 23 -12.61 5.64 12.97
C TRP A 23 -12.85 5.20 14.42
N ALA A 24 -13.91 4.43 14.69
CA ALA A 24 -14.21 3.94 16.04
C ALA A 24 -13.13 3.01 16.62
N PHE A 25 -12.25 2.44 15.79
CA PHE A 25 -11.14 1.59 16.24
C PHE A 25 -9.90 2.35 16.75
N PHE A 26 -9.82 3.68 16.57
CA PHE A 26 -8.68 4.49 17.01
C PHE A 26 -9.05 5.66 17.93
N LEU A 27 -10.15 5.53 18.69
CA LEU A 27 -10.44 6.41 19.82
C LEU A 27 -9.49 6.09 21.00
N VAL A 28 -8.21 6.43 20.85
CA VAL A 28 -7.35 6.63 22.02
C VAL A 28 -7.80 7.96 22.65
N PRO A 29 -8.32 7.97 23.90
CA PRO A 29 -8.75 9.19 24.54
C PRO A 29 -7.59 10.20 24.57
N SER A 30 -7.87 11.45 24.22
CA SER A 30 -6.89 12.55 24.22
C SER A 30 -6.11 12.69 25.53
N ARG A 31 -6.66 12.18 26.65
CA ARG A 31 -5.99 12.12 27.95
C ARG A 31 -4.88 11.07 28.04
N LEU A 32 -5.02 9.92 27.37
CA LEU A 32 -4.00 8.87 27.37
C LEU A 32 -2.79 9.24 26.48
N THR A 33 -3.02 10.04 25.43
CA THR A 33 -1.95 10.54 24.55
C THR A 33 -0.96 11.49 25.25
N ARG A 34 -1.37 12.14 26.36
CA ARG A 34 -0.47 13.01 27.15
C ARG A 34 0.53 12.23 28.00
N THR A 35 0.14 11.06 28.49
CA THR A 35 0.98 10.23 29.40
C THR A 35 1.92 9.31 28.64
N ILE A 36 1.56 8.89 27.42
CA ILE A 36 2.37 7.99 26.58
C ILE A 36 3.36 8.76 25.67
N LYS A 37 3.15 10.08 25.48
CA LYS A 37 3.99 10.97 24.65
C LYS A 37 5.50 10.86 24.90
N PRO A 38 6.02 10.78 26.14
CA PRO A 38 7.46 10.66 26.35
C PRO A 38 8.01 9.23 26.20
N LEU A 39 7.17 8.19 26.14
CA LEU A 39 7.61 6.79 26.01
C LEU A 39 7.73 6.35 24.53
N ILE A 40 7.04 7.03 23.60
CA ILE A 40 7.06 6.79 22.14
C ILE A 40 8.05 7.73 21.41
N LEU A 41 9.20 8.04 22.02
CA LEU A 41 10.08 9.13 21.57
C LEU A 41 10.87 8.91 20.25
N SER A 42 10.60 7.85 19.48
CA SER A 42 11.23 7.67 18.16
C SER A 42 10.25 7.04 17.15
N PRO A 43 10.26 7.49 15.87
CA PRO A 43 9.37 6.96 14.83
C PRO A 43 9.52 5.44 14.65
N PHE A 44 10.73 4.92 14.86
CA PHE A 44 11.01 3.48 14.87
C PHE A 44 10.22 2.72 15.93
N ARG A 45 10.21 3.19 17.19
CA ARG A 45 9.47 2.52 18.28
C ARG A 45 7.96 2.55 18.06
N ALA A 46 7.44 3.65 17.49
CA ALA A 46 6.03 3.75 17.14
C ALA A 46 5.65 2.72 16.06
N HIS A 47 6.51 2.57 15.04
CA HIS A 47 6.31 1.60 13.98
C HIS A 47 6.38 0.15 14.49
N LEU A 48 7.37 -0.17 15.32
CA LEU A 48 7.49 -1.48 15.95
C LEU A 48 6.27 -1.79 16.83
N ALA A 49 5.83 -0.85 17.66
CA ALA A 49 4.65 -1.02 18.49
C ALA A 49 3.38 -1.25 17.65
N TYR A 50 3.24 -0.56 16.52
CA TYR A 50 2.14 -0.76 15.58
C TYR A 50 2.12 -2.20 15.02
N LEU A 51 3.26 -2.70 14.53
CA LEU A 51 3.35 -4.06 13.98
C LEU A 51 3.10 -5.14 15.04
N LEU A 52 3.64 -4.96 16.26
CA LEU A 52 3.40 -5.87 17.38
C LEU A 52 1.93 -5.87 17.80
N PHE A 53 1.31 -4.69 17.89
CA PHE A 53 -0.11 -4.56 18.22
C PHE A 53 -0.99 -5.23 17.16
N LEU A 54 -0.71 -5.00 15.87
CA LEU A 54 -1.47 -5.59 14.77
C LEU A 54 -1.32 -7.12 14.75
N SER A 55 -0.10 -7.62 14.97
CA SER A 55 0.19 -9.06 15.07
C SER A 55 -0.54 -9.70 16.25
N PHE A 56 -0.59 -9.02 17.40
CA PHE A 56 -1.33 -9.50 18.58
C PHE A 56 -2.84 -9.51 18.33
N LEU A 57 -3.38 -8.47 17.70
CA LEU A 57 -4.81 -8.41 17.34
C LEU A 57 -5.18 -9.55 16.37
N GLY A 58 -4.38 -9.78 15.34
CA GLY A 58 -4.57 -10.90 14.42
C GLY A 58 -4.54 -12.26 15.12
N TYR A 59 -3.60 -12.45 16.05
CA TYR A 59 -3.52 -13.66 16.87
C TYR A 59 -4.80 -13.89 17.68
N LEU A 60 -5.32 -12.85 18.35
CA LEU A 60 -6.56 -12.94 19.14
C LEU A 60 -7.77 -13.31 18.27
N VAL A 61 -7.85 -12.77 17.06
CA VAL A 61 -8.95 -13.08 16.13
C VAL A 61 -8.82 -14.52 15.59
N LEU A 62 -7.61 -14.97 15.27
CA LEU A 62 -7.39 -16.32 14.75
C LEU A 62 -7.65 -17.41 15.80
N ILE A 63 -7.26 -17.20 17.06
CA ILE A 63 -7.50 -18.19 18.14
C ILE A 63 -8.97 -18.23 18.60
N SER A 64 -9.71 -17.13 18.43
CA SER A 64 -11.13 -17.06 18.81
C SER A 64 -12.08 -17.63 17.76
N THR A 65 -11.60 -17.92 16.55
CA THR A 65 -12.39 -18.44 15.44
C THR A 65 -12.14 -19.92 15.21
N ASN A 66 -13.18 -20.67 14.86
CA ASN A 66 -13.07 -22.10 14.58
C ASN A 66 -12.58 -22.34 13.13
N LEU A 67 -11.79 -23.39 12.95
CA LEU A 67 -11.35 -23.85 11.63
C LEU A 67 -12.48 -24.55 10.85
N ARG A 68 -12.39 -24.53 9.52
CA ARG A 68 -13.41 -25.10 8.64
C ARG A 68 -13.39 -26.63 8.59
N LEU A 69 -12.20 -27.23 8.55
CA LEU A 69 -11.99 -28.64 8.20
C LEU A 69 -11.38 -29.47 9.34
N ALA A 70 -11.19 -28.86 10.51
CA ALA A 70 -10.73 -29.56 11.71
C ALA A 70 -11.95 -30.14 12.47
N PRO A 71 -11.78 -31.18 13.32
CA PRO A 71 -12.88 -31.77 14.08
C PRO A 71 -13.69 -30.70 14.85
N PRO A 72 -14.97 -30.94 15.20
CA PRO A 72 -15.80 -29.94 15.84
C PRO A 72 -15.10 -29.37 17.08
N ASN A 73 -14.90 -28.04 17.10
CA ASN A 73 -14.15 -27.25 18.10
C ASN A 73 -12.61 -27.29 18.04
N ALA A 74 -12.01 -27.86 17.01
CA ALA A 74 -10.57 -27.74 16.80
C ALA A 74 -10.22 -26.31 16.40
N ARG A 75 -9.44 -25.68 17.28
CA ARG A 75 -8.89 -24.33 17.11
C ARG A 75 -7.44 -24.45 16.67
N LEU A 76 -6.92 -23.42 16.01
CA LEU A 76 -5.47 -23.36 15.80
C LEU A 76 -4.76 -23.41 17.15
N PRO A 77 -3.71 -24.23 17.30
CA PRO A 77 -2.74 -24.08 18.36
C PRO A 77 -2.27 -22.63 18.44
N GLY A 78 -2.12 -22.10 19.66
CA GLY A 78 -1.78 -20.68 19.85
C GLY A 78 -0.49 -20.26 19.14
N LEU A 79 0.51 -21.15 19.09
CA LEU A 79 1.77 -20.89 18.40
C LEU A 79 1.57 -20.72 16.88
N GLU A 80 0.77 -21.58 16.25
CA GLU A 80 0.47 -21.51 14.82
C GLU A 80 -0.35 -20.25 14.51
N ALA A 81 -1.34 -19.91 15.34
CA ALA A 81 -2.12 -18.68 15.15
C ALA A 81 -1.25 -17.43 15.25
N ALA A 82 -0.30 -17.42 16.20
CA ALA A 82 0.65 -16.32 16.35
C ALA A 82 1.59 -16.24 15.14
N PHE A 83 2.13 -17.38 14.69
CA PHE A 83 3.00 -17.45 13.52
C PHE A 83 2.30 -16.95 12.25
N MET A 84 1.07 -17.42 12.00
CA MET A 84 0.28 -16.99 10.84
C MET A 84 -0.04 -15.50 10.88
N SER A 85 -0.40 -14.97 12.05
CA SER A 85 -0.67 -13.54 12.22
C SER A 85 0.58 -12.69 11.97
N ILE A 86 1.71 -13.05 12.59
CA ILE A 86 2.99 -12.35 12.43
C ILE A 86 3.41 -12.40 10.95
N SER A 87 3.34 -13.57 10.33
CA SER A 87 3.70 -13.78 8.92
C SER A 87 2.88 -12.90 7.97
N ALA A 88 1.56 -12.81 8.20
CA ALA A 88 0.68 -11.92 7.42
C ALA A 88 1.02 -10.44 7.62
N VAL A 89 1.30 -10.01 8.86
CA VAL A 89 1.63 -8.60 9.16
C VAL A 89 3.01 -8.22 8.63
N THR A 90 3.99 -9.13 8.67
CA THR A 90 5.35 -8.89 8.17
C THR A 90 5.53 -9.22 6.70
N SER A 91 4.46 -9.62 6.00
CA SER A 91 4.48 -9.99 4.58
C SER A 91 5.53 -11.06 4.23
N SER A 92 5.75 -12.06 5.11
CA SER A 92 6.80 -13.08 4.90
C SER A 92 6.34 -14.36 4.21
N SER A 93 5.03 -14.52 3.97
CA SER A 93 4.36 -15.70 3.37
C SER A 93 4.68 -17.07 3.97
N MET A 94 5.37 -17.14 5.10
CA MET A 94 5.63 -18.43 5.72
C MET A 94 4.34 -18.93 6.37
N SER A 95 3.92 -20.15 6.01
CA SER A 95 2.73 -20.79 6.55
C SER A 95 3.09 -22.06 7.30
N THR A 96 2.63 -22.20 8.55
CA THR A 96 2.68 -23.47 9.29
C THR A 96 1.40 -24.28 9.14
N VAL A 97 0.34 -23.65 8.60
CA VAL A 97 -1.00 -24.22 8.47
C VAL A 97 -1.42 -24.16 7.01
N GLU A 98 -2.10 -25.19 6.54
CA GLU A 98 -2.68 -25.20 5.20
C GLU A 98 -3.72 -24.08 5.03
N MET A 99 -3.66 -23.37 3.91
CA MET A 99 -4.52 -22.22 3.64
C MET A 99 -5.99 -22.59 3.48
N GLU A 100 -6.27 -23.80 3.00
CA GLU A 100 -7.63 -24.30 2.78
C GLU A 100 -8.38 -24.64 4.07
N LEU A 101 -7.66 -24.79 5.20
CA LEU A 101 -8.27 -25.02 6.51
C LEU A 101 -8.98 -23.78 7.03
N PHE A 102 -8.56 -22.59 6.59
CA PHE A 102 -9.14 -21.33 7.03
C PHE A 102 -10.54 -21.11 6.45
N THR A 103 -11.42 -20.56 7.27
CA THR A 103 -12.73 -20.10 6.81
C THR A 103 -12.58 -18.84 5.95
N ASN A 104 -13.55 -18.56 5.08
CA ASN A 104 -13.55 -17.29 4.30
C ASN A 104 -13.47 -16.05 5.22
N ALA A 105 -14.03 -16.11 6.43
CA ALA A 105 -13.91 -15.03 7.40
C ALA A 105 -12.46 -14.86 7.91
N GLN A 106 -11.77 -15.95 8.24
CA GLN A 106 -10.36 -15.92 8.62
C GLN A 106 -9.46 -15.45 7.47
N LEU A 107 -9.75 -15.87 6.24
CA LEU A 107 -9.05 -15.36 5.05
C LEU A 107 -9.22 -13.84 4.91
N LEU A 108 -10.41 -13.30 5.17
CA LEU A 108 -10.62 -11.84 5.19
C LEU A 108 -9.86 -11.14 6.32
N VAL A 109 -9.72 -11.78 7.49
CA VAL A 109 -8.89 -11.26 8.59
C VAL A 109 -7.43 -11.21 8.16
N LEU A 110 -6.89 -12.29 7.59
CA LEU A 110 -5.53 -12.33 7.05
C LEU A 110 -5.35 -11.27 5.94
N THR A 111 -6.34 -11.11 5.07
CA THR A 111 -6.36 -10.06 4.03
C THR A 111 -6.19 -8.67 4.63
N LEU A 112 -6.90 -8.38 5.73
CA LEU A 112 -6.80 -7.11 6.44
C LEU A 112 -5.43 -6.94 7.12
N LEU A 113 -4.88 -8.00 7.71
CA LEU A 113 -3.54 -7.97 8.32
C LEU A 113 -2.45 -7.69 7.28
N MET A 114 -2.48 -8.39 6.13
CA MET A 114 -1.56 -8.14 5.01
C MET A 114 -1.68 -6.72 4.48
N PHE A 115 -2.92 -6.22 4.33
CA PHE A 115 -3.16 -4.87 3.86
C PHE A 115 -2.60 -3.80 4.82
N LEU A 116 -2.87 -3.95 6.11
CA LEU A 116 -2.43 -3.00 7.15
C LEU A 116 -0.93 -3.10 7.44
N GLY A 117 -0.35 -4.31 7.33
CA GLY A 117 1.08 -4.56 7.45
C GLY A 117 1.89 -4.21 6.21
N GLY A 118 1.23 -3.93 5.08
CA GLY A 118 1.88 -3.61 3.82
C GLY A 118 2.63 -2.28 3.85
N GLU A 119 3.82 -2.26 3.24
CA GLU A 119 4.72 -1.10 3.21
C GLU A 119 4.04 0.17 2.66
N VAL A 120 3.29 0.05 1.57
CA VAL A 120 2.58 1.18 0.95
C VAL A 120 1.54 1.77 1.92
N PHE A 121 0.78 0.92 2.65
CA PHE A 121 -0.20 1.38 3.63
C PHE A 121 0.46 2.08 4.81
N ILE A 122 1.52 1.49 5.36
CA ILE A 122 2.33 2.08 6.44
C ILE A 122 2.87 3.45 6.03
N SER A 123 3.39 3.57 4.80
CA SER A 123 3.92 4.82 4.28
C SER A 123 2.85 5.92 4.18
N MET A 124 1.62 5.54 3.82
CA MET A 124 0.45 6.42 3.78
C MET A 124 0.02 6.84 5.18
N LEU A 125 -0.02 5.89 6.13
CA LEU A 125 -0.33 6.17 7.53
C LEU A 125 0.66 7.17 8.14
N ALA A 126 1.95 7.04 7.83
CA ALA A 126 2.98 7.98 8.26
C ALA A 126 2.70 9.42 7.79
N LEU A 127 2.29 9.61 6.53
CA LEU A 127 1.92 10.92 5.99
C LEU A 127 0.71 11.55 6.71
N PHE A 128 -0.30 10.75 7.06
CA PHE A 128 -1.45 11.25 7.82
C PHE A 128 -1.09 11.59 9.28
N LEU A 129 -0.19 10.84 9.90
CA LEU A 129 0.30 11.14 11.25
C LEU A 129 1.11 12.44 11.27
N GLU A 130 1.99 12.65 10.30
CA GLU A 130 2.75 13.91 10.14
C GLU A 130 1.80 15.10 9.98
N THR A 131 0.78 14.95 9.13
CA THR A 131 -0.27 15.95 8.92
C THR A 131 -0.96 16.38 10.23
N ARG A 132 -1.26 15.42 11.11
CA ARG A 132 -1.97 15.68 12.39
C ARG A 132 -1.06 16.31 13.44
N GLN A 133 0.21 15.92 13.50
CA GLN A 133 1.17 16.48 14.45
C GLN A 133 1.39 17.96 14.18
N GLU A 134 1.62 18.34 12.92
CA GLU A 134 1.84 19.73 12.51
C GLU A 134 0.59 20.60 12.74
N THR A 135 -0.61 20.08 12.44
CA THR A 135 -1.87 20.80 12.69
C THR A 135 -2.13 21.01 14.19
N SER A 136 -1.68 20.06 15.03
CA SER A 136 -1.84 20.15 16.50
C SER A 136 -0.81 21.08 17.15
N ALA A 137 0.37 21.24 16.55
CA ALA A 137 1.42 22.15 17.00
C ALA A 137 1.08 23.62 16.64
N GLY A 138 0.55 23.86 15.44
CA GLY A 138 0.13 25.19 14.98
C GLY A 138 -1.16 25.75 15.62
N GLY A 139 -1.92 24.92 16.35
CA GLY A 139 -3.11 25.35 17.09
C GLY A 139 -2.82 25.98 18.47
N MET A 140 -1.54 26.04 18.88
CA MET A 140 -1.11 26.54 20.19
C MET A 140 -0.40 27.91 20.11
N THR A 141 -0.63 28.68 19.05
CA THR A 141 -0.30 30.11 18.99
C THR A 141 -1.61 30.89 18.94
N THR A 142 -2.05 31.38 20.10
CA THR A 142 -3.14 32.35 20.20
C THR A 142 -2.81 33.59 19.35
N PRO A 143 -3.78 34.19 18.65
CA PRO A 143 -3.59 35.51 18.05
C PRO A 143 -3.28 36.52 19.17
N PRO A 144 -2.52 37.61 18.91
CA PRO A 144 -2.34 38.65 19.91
C PRO A 144 -3.71 39.25 20.23
N ASP A 145 -4.15 39.06 21.46
CA ASP A 145 -5.34 39.68 22.03
C ASP A 145 -5.26 41.19 21.82
N THR A 146 -6.03 41.71 20.86
CA THR A 146 -6.26 43.14 20.74
C THR A 146 -7.48 43.46 21.59
N SER A 147 -7.27 43.69 22.89
CA SER A 147 -8.28 44.31 23.73
C SER A 147 -8.35 45.81 23.42
N PRO A 148 -9.55 46.38 23.20
CA PRO A 148 -9.70 47.80 22.92
C PRO A 148 -9.75 48.56 24.25
N SER A 149 -8.62 49.12 24.68
CA SER A 149 -8.60 50.11 25.76
C SER A 149 -8.13 51.45 25.23
N SER A 150 -9.10 52.35 25.07
CA SER A 150 -9.02 53.79 25.34
C SER A 150 -7.72 54.53 24.96
N LEU A 151 -7.80 55.35 23.90
CA LEU A 151 -7.34 56.75 23.89
C LEU A 151 -7.68 57.38 22.53
N ALA A 152 -8.87 57.96 22.47
CA ALA A 152 -9.14 59.04 21.55
C ALA A 152 -8.73 60.34 22.25
N GLU A 153 -7.63 60.96 21.83
CA GLU A 153 -7.48 62.42 21.85
C GLU A 153 -6.65 62.88 20.63
N LEU A 154 -7.12 63.97 20.06
CA LEU A 154 -6.65 64.66 18.85
C LEU A 154 -5.21 65.19 18.97
N GLY A 155 -4.52 65.32 17.82
CA GLY A 155 -3.46 66.33 17.68
C GLY A 155 -2.41 66.14 16.58
N ILE A 156 -2.71 66.59 15.36
CA ILE A 156 -1.85 67.35 14.41
C ILE A 156 -0.42 66.86 14.05
N ASN A 157 -0.26 66.53 12.75
CA ASN A 157 0.88 66.65 11.82
C ASN A 157 2.34 66.43 12.27
N LYS A 158 3.01 65.50 11.58
CA LYS A 158 4.20 65.81 10.74
C LYS A 158 4.50 64.69 9.73
N SER A 159 4.72 65.10 8.49
CA SER A 159 5.33 64.34 7.40
C SER A 159 6.74 63.88 7.74
N ASN A 160 7.17 62.73 7.19
CA ASN A 160 8.43 62.57 6.44
C ASN A 160 8.55 61.14 5.87
N ASP A 161 8.96 61.07 4.61
CA ASP A 161 9.44 59.89 3.89
C ASP A 161 10.54 59.15 4.66
N VAL A 162 10.44 57.81 4.79
CA VAL A 162 11.57 56.87 4.80
C VAL A 162 11.07 55.47 4.36
N ASP A 163 11.58 55.03 3.22
CA ASP A 163 11.83 53.66 2.72
C ASP A 163 11.08 52.45 3.34
N ASP A 164 10.26 51.83 2.49
CA ASP A 164 9.68 50.50 2.66
C ASP A 164 10.78 49.42 2.57
N TYR A 165 11.48 49.17 3.68
CA TYR A 165 12.21 47.92 3.88
C TYR A 165 11.24 46.90 4.48
N ALA A 166 10.65 46.07 3.64
CA ALA A 166 9.92 44.88 4.04
C ALA A 166 10.86 43.92 4.80
N LEU A 167 10.98 44.12 6.11
CA LEU A 167 11.50 43.13 7.05
C LEU A 167 10.44 42.02 7.14
N THR A 168 10.48 41.06 6.21
CA THR A 168 9.83 39.77 6.42
C THR A 168 10.48 39.18 7.65
N SER A 169 9.74 39.14 8.77
CA SER A 169 10.26 38.53 9.99
C SER A 169 10.62 37.06 9.69
N PRO A 170 11.74 36.54 10.21
CA PRO A 170 12.12 35.14 10.00
C PRO A 170 11.01 34.17 10.44
N ASP A 171 10.18 34.58 11.39
CA ASP A 171 8.99 33.83 11.84
C ASP A 171 7.88 33.75 10.77
N SER A 172 7.72 34.77 9.93
CA SER A 172 6.73 34.76 8.83
C SER A 172 7.16 33.89 7.65
N GLU A 173 8.46 33.83 7.33
CA GLU A 173 8.96 32.93 6.30
C GLU A 173 8.94 31.46 6.77
N LEU A 174 9.31 31.21 8.03
CA LEU A 174 9.29 29.88 8.62
C LEU A 174 7.86 29.29 8.68
N THR A 175 6.87 30.13 9.00
CA THR A 175 5.46 29.73 9.03
C THR A 175 4.89 29.48 7.62
N ALA A 176 5.26 30.30 6.63
CA ALA A 176 4.86 30.10 5.23
C ALA A 176 5.42 28.78 4.64
N VAL A 177 6.71 28.50 4.85
CA VAL A 177 7.36 27.25 4.41
C VAL A 177 6.73 26.02 5.06
N SER A 178 6.37 26.13 6.34
CA SER A 178 5.70 25.06 7.09
C SER A 178 4.29 24.77 6.56
N PHE A 179 3.53 25.81 6.20
CA PHE A 179 2.19 25.67 5.63
C PHE A 179 2.21 25.06 4.22
N GLU A 180 3.18 25.45 3.39
CA GLU A 180 3.38 24.85 2.06
C GLU A 180 3.72 23.35 2.18
N LYS A 181 4.68 22.99 3.05
CA LYS A 181 5.03 21.59 3.30
C LYS A 181 3.81 20.78 3.77
N LEU A 182 3.02 21.31 4.71
CA LEU A 182 1.82 20.63 5.20
C LEU A 182 0.78 20.39 4.10
N THR A 183 0.63 21.35 3.18
CA THR A 183 -0.28 21.23 2.03
C THR A 183 0.17 20.13 1.09
N VAL A 184 1.47 20.03 0.84
CA VAL A 184 2.08 18.96 0.03
C VAL A 184 1.89 17.59 0.69
N VAL A 185 2.20 17.45 1.98
CA VAL A 185 2.05 16.19 2.72
C VAL A 185 0.59 15.72 2.73
N LYS A 186 -0.37 16.64 2.96
CA LYS A 186 -1.81 16.36 2.91
C LYS A 186 -2.23 15.86 1.52
N ALA A 187 -1.88 16.58 0.47
CA ALA A 187 -2.23 16.21 -0.89
C ALA A 187 -1.64 14.84 -1.28
N LEU A 188 -0.40 14.58 -0.87
CA LEU A 188 0.26 13.29 -1.10
C LEU A 188 -0.43 12.15 -0.33
N ALA A 189 -0.80 12.36 0.94
CA ALA A 189 -1.52 11.35 1.75
C ALA A 189 -2.85 10.93 1.10
N TYR A 190 -3.65 11.90 0.63
CA TYR A 190 -4.90 11.61 -0.08
C TYR A 190 -4.67 10.95 -1.44
N LEU A 191 -3.58 11.33 -2.13
CA LEU A 191 -3.24 10.72 -3.41
C LEU A 191 -2.87 9.24 -3.26
N VAL A 192 -2.05 8.90 -2.25
CA VAL A 192 -1.68 7.52 -1.95
C VAL A 192 -2.91 6.71 -1.48
N LEU A 193 -3.78 7.31 -0.66
CA LEU A 193 -5.04 6.67 -0.27
C LEU A 193 -5.91 6.34 -1.50
N ALA A 194 -6.08 7.29 -2.42
CA ALA A 194 -6.82 7.06 -3.66
C ALA A 194 -6.17 5.98 -4.52
N TYR A 195 -4.84 5.98 -4.63
CA TYR A 195 -4.07 4.95 -5.33
C TYR A 195 -4.38 3.54 -4.79
N ILE A 196 -4.23 3.35 -3.47
CA ILE A 196 -4.47 2.06 -2.83
C ILE A 196 -5.91 1.59 -3.08
N LEU A 197 -6.90 2.46 -2.90
CA LEU A 197 -8.32 2.13 -3.08
C LEU A 197 -8.63 1.74 -4.52
N VAL A 198 -8.15 2.50 -5.51
CA VAL A 198 -8.40 2.22 -6.93
C VAL A 198 -7.74 0.91 -7.33
N ILE A 199 -6.47 0.69 -6.96
CA ILE A 199 -5.73 -0.51 -7.33
C ILE A 199 -6.34 -1.76 -6.70
N HIS A 200 -6.74 -1.73 -5.42
CA HIS A 200 -7.40 -2.87 -4.80
C HIS A 200 -8.79 -3.12 -5.38
N PHE A 201 -9.59 -2.08 -5.61
CA PHE A 201 -10.93 -2.23 -6.19
C PHE A 201 -10.86 -2.77 -7.63
N CYS A 202 -10.08 -2.13 -8.51
CA CYS A 202 -9.93 -2.57 -9.90
C CYS A 202 -9.28 -3.95 -10.00
N GLY A 203 -8.22 -4.22 -9.23
CA GLY A 203 -7.56 -5.52 -9.21
C GLY A 203 -8.49 -6.63 -8.74
N SER A 204 -9.17 -6.43 -7.61
CA SER A 204 -10.11 -7.43 -7.07
C SER A 204 -11.31 -7.65 -7.98
N LEU A 205 -11.81 -6.60 -8.62
CA LEU A 205 -12.87 -6.71 -9.62
C LEU A 205 -12.41 -7.53 -10.84
N LEU A 206 -11.22 -7.27 -11.38
CA LEU A 206 -10.71 -8.00 -12.55
C LEU A 206 -10.50 -9.49 -12.25
N VAL A 207 -9.91 -9.83 -11.10
CA VAL A 207 -9.75 -11.23 -10.69
C VAL A 207 -11.10 -11.88 -10.39
N TYR A 208 -12.03 -11.16 -9.76
CA TYR A 208 -13.37 -11.67 -9.50
C TYR A 208 -14.11 -11.98 -10.81
N LEU A 209 -14.07 -11.07 -11.78
CA LEU A 209 -14.64 -11.28 -13.11
C LEU A 209 -13.99 -12.48 -13.80
N TYR A 210 -12.67 -12.64 -13.69
CA TYR A 210 -11.99 -13.83 -14.21
C TYR A 210 -12.50 -15.12 -13.55
N MET A 211 -12.61 -15.13 -12.22
CA MET A 211 -13.02 -16.29 -11.44
C MET A 211 -14.47 -16.74 -11.69
N ILE A 212 -15.36 -15.84 -12.13
CA ILE A 212 -16.73 -16.21 -12.49
C ILE A 212 -16.90 -16.53 -13.98
N THR A 213 -16.05 -15.98 -14.84
CA THR A 213 -16.16 -16.15 -16.31
C THR A 213 -15.45 -17.40 -16.81
N VAL A 214 -14.35 -17.81 -16.16
CA VAL A 214 -13.55 -18.98 -16.56
C VAL A 214 -14.00 -20.22 -15.78
N PRO A 215 -14.61 -21.23 -16.42
CA PRO A 215 -15.16 -22.39 -15.72
C PRO A 215 -14.11 -23.23 -14.98
N THR A 216 -12.90 -23.35 -15.54
CA THR A 216 -11.79 -24.10 -14.94
C THR A 216 -11.41 -23.52 -13.59
N ALA A 217 -11.17 -22.20 -13.54
CA ALA A 217 -10.81 -21.50 -12.32
C ALA A 217 -11.97 -21.47 -11.30
N ALA A 218 -13.20 -21.27 -11.78
CA ALA A 218 -14.41 -21.34 -10.94
C ALA A 218 -14.57 -22.72 -10.26
N HIS A 219 -14.30 -23.80 -11.00
CA HIS A 219 -14.38 -25.15 -10.50
C HIS A 219 -13.35 -25.43 -9.39
N VAL A 220 -12.13 -24.94 -9.55
CA VAL A 220 -11.07 -25.03 -8.51
C VAL A 220 -11.57 -24.41 -7.20
N LEU A 221 -12.07 -23.18 -7.23
CA LEU A 221 -12.56 -22.50 -6.02
C LEU A 221 -13.77 -23.21 -5.40
N LYS A 222 -14.68 -23.72 -6.23
CA LYS A 222 -15.86 -24.47 -5.77
C LYS A 222 -15.44 -25.76 -5.06
N SER A 223 -14.46 -26.47 -5.60
CA SER A 223 -13.95 -27.72 -5.01
C SER A 223 -13.31 -27.50 -3.63
N LYS A 224 -12.63 -26.36 -3.45
CA LYS A 224 -11.96 -25.97 -2.20
C LYS A 224 -12.87 -25.16 -1.25
N SER A 225 -14.16 -25.00 -1.59
CA SER A 225 -15.15 -24.21 -0.82
C SER A 225 -14.76 -22.74 -0.56
N ILE A 226 -13.95 -22.15 -1.43
CA ILE A 226 -13.48 -20.76 -1.31
C ILE A 226 -14.44 -19.86 -2.09
N LEU A 227 -14.88 -18.76 -1.47
CA LEU A 227 -15.75 -17.81 -2.16
C LEU A 227 -14.94 -17.01 -3.19
N PRO A 228 -15.40 -16.86 -4.45
CA PRO A 228 -14.66 -16.10 -5.47
C PRO A 228 -14.33 -14.66 -5.06
N GLY A 229 -15.26 -13.99 -4.37
CA GLY A 229 -15.03 -12.63 -3.85
C GLY A 229 -13.93 -12.57 -2.79
N THR A 230 -13.93 -13.53 -1.85
CA THR A 230 -12.90 -13.66 -0.82
C THR A 230 -11.55 -13.98 -1.46
N PHE A 231 -11.50 -14.93 -2.38
CA PHE A 231 -10.28 -15.28 -3.11
C PHE A 231 -9.69 -14.06 -3.82
N SER A 232 -10.53 -13.30 -4.54
CA SER A 232 -10.07 -12.17 -5.34
C SER A 232 -9.52 -11.04 -4.48
N LEU A 233 -10.20 -10.70 -3.38
CA LEU A 233 -9.72 -9.67 -2.46
C LEU A 233 -8.45 -10.11 -1.73
N PHE A 234 -8.40 -11.37 -1.29
CA PHE A 234 -7.24 -11.94 -0.61
C PHE A 234 -6.02 -11.92 -1.52
N LEU A 235 -6.17 -12.45 -2.74
CA LEU A 235 -5.08 -12.52 -3.70
C LEU A 235 -4.55 -11.13 -4.00
N ILE A 236 -5.43 -10.17 -4.33
CA ILE A 236 -5.00 -8.82 -4.71
C ILE A 236 -4.32 -8.08 -3.56
N SER A 237 -4.78 -8.24 -2.33
CA SER A 237 -4.12 -7.68 -1.14
C SER A 237 -2.74 -8.31 -0.93
N SER A 238 -2.66 -9.64 -1.02
CA SER A 238 -1.41 -10.39 -0.88
C SER A 238 -0.39 -10.00 -1.94
N SER A 239 -0.78 -10.04 -3.22
CA SER A 239 0.09 -9.70 -4.35
C SER A 239 0.54 -8.23 -4.31
N PHE A 240 -0.33 -7.30 -3.91
CA PHE A 240 0.03 -5.88 -3.81
C PHE A 240 1.02 -5.61 -2.67
N ALA A 241 0.84 -6.27 -1.53
CA ALA A 241 1.73 -6.16 -0.38
C ALA A 241 3.02 -7.00 -0.54
N ASN A 242 3.19 -7.71 -1.66
CA ASN A 242 4.23 -8.73 -1.82
C ASN A 242 4.22 -9.75 -0.66
N CYS A 243 3.03 -10.14 -0.18
CA CYS A 243 2.93 -11.04 0.97
C CYS A 243 3.18 -12.49 0.57
N GLY A 244 2.64 -12.97 -0.56
CA GLY A 244 2.89 -14.32 -1.09
C GLY A 244 1.95 -15.42 -0.63
N PHE A 245 0.98 -15.08 0.20
CA PHE A 245 -0.09 -16.01 0.52
C PHE A 245 -1.08 -16.12 -0.62
N VAL A 246 -1.53 -17.35 -0.87
CA VAL A 246 -2.64 -17.65 -1.77
C VAL A 246 -3.59 -18.59 -1.03
N PRO A 247 -4.92 -18.46 -1.15
CA PRO A 247 -5.88 -19.29 -0.41
C PRO A 247 -5.84 -20.79 -0.73
N THR A 248 -5.10 -21.20 -1.77
CA THR A 248 -4.90 -22.59 -2.19
C THR A 248 -3.60 -23.15 -1.60
N ASN A 249 -3.62 -24.40 -1.17
CA ASN A 249 -2.47 -25.07 -0.55
C ASN A 249 -1.29 -25.22 -1.52
N GLU A 250 -1.58 -25.42 -2.80
CA GLU A 250 -0.56 -25.55 -3.85
C GLU A 250 -0.14 -24.18 -4.44
N ASN A 251 -0.47 -23.07 -3.76
CA ASN A 251 -0.21 -21.71 -4.22
C ASN A 251 -0.80 -21.49 -5.63
N MET A 252 -0.14 -20.71 -6.50
CA MET A 252 -0.56 -20.47 -7.88
C MET A 252 -0.31 -21.64 -8.84
N ALA A 253 0.28 -22.75 -8.40
CA ALA A 253 0.53 -23.90 -9.26
C ALA A 253 -0.77 -24.54 -9.78
N VAL A 254 -1.88 -24.42 -9.04
CA VAL A 254 -3.21 -24.86 -9.48
C VAL A 254 -3.69 -24.11 -10.73
N PHE A 255 -3.23 -22.86 -10.90
CA PHE A 255 -3.61 -21.96 -11.99
C PHE A 255 -2.52 -21.83 -13.07
N LYS A 256 -1.59 -22.79 -13.15
CA LYS A 256 -0.44 -22.68 -14.09
C LYS A 256 -0.83 -22.56 -15.56
N THR A 257 -1.98 -23.08 -15.97
CA THR A 257 -2.53 -22.95 -17.34
C THR A 257 -3.28 -21.65 -17.56
N ASP A 258 -3.70 -20.97 -16.48
CA ASP A 258 -4.51 -19.74 -16.52
C ASP A 258 -3.64 -18.49 -16.74
N SER A 259 -3.03 -18.38 -17.92
CA SER A 259 -2.08 -17.30 -18.27
C SER A 259 -2.62 -15.90 -17.99
N VAL A 260 -3.90 -15.66 -18.23
CA VAL A 260 -4.53 -14.35 -18.03
C VAL A 260 -4.55 -13.99 -16.54
N LEU A 261 -4.87 -14.95 -15.66
CA LEU A 261 -4.82 -14.74 -14.21
C LEU A 261 -3.40 -14.41 -13.77
N LEU A 262 -2.42 -15.19 -14.23
CA LEU A 262 -1.01 -14.96 -13.91
C LEU A 262 -0.55 -13.55 -14.32
N LEU A 263 -0.95 -13.08 -15.51
CA LEU A 263 -0.61 -11.75 -15.98
C LEU A 263 -1.31 -10.63 -15.20
N LEU A 264 -2.57 -10.83 -14.80
CA LEU A 264 -3.29 -9.89 -13.93
C LEU A 264 -2.59 -9.75 -12.57
N VAL A 265 -2.14 -10.86 -12.01
CA VAL A 265 -1.42 -10.89 -10.74
C VAL A 265 -0.02 -10.27 -10.88
N VAL A 266 0.71 -10.56 -11.96
CA VAL A 266 2.00 -9.90 -12.26
C VAL A 266 1.83 -8.38 -12.29
N LEU A 267 0.80 -7.88 -12.97
CA LEU A 267 0.53 -6.44 -13.01
C LEU A 267 0.29 -5.89 -11.59
N GLN A 268 -0.44 -6.62 -10.75
CA GLN A 268 -0.71 -6.25 -9.38
C GLN A 268 0.57 -6.20 -8.51
N ILE A 269 1.44 -7.21 -8.61
CA ILE A 269 2.72 -7.27 -7.87
C ILE A 269 3.65 -6.11 -8.27
N LEU A 270 3.68 -5.80 -9.57
CA LEU A 270 4.48 -4.68 -10.08
C LEU A 270 3.94 -3.34 -9.57
N MET A 271 2.62 -3.14 -9.54
CA MET A 271 2.00 -1.93 -8.97
C MET A 271 2.09 -1.87 -7.43
N GLY A 272 2.30 -3.01 -6.78
CA GLY A 272 2.56 -3.12 -5.34
C GLY A 272 3.91 -2.55 -4.93
N ASN A 273 4.48 -3.11 -3.86
CA ASN A 273 5.74 -2.64 -3.28
C ASN A 273 6.89 -2.55 -4.32
N THR A 274 6.89 -3.45 -5.31
CA THR A 274 7.98 -3.60 -6.29
C THR A 274 8.27 -2.32 -7.10
N LEU A 275 7.26 -1.72 -7.74
CA LEU A 275 7.42 -0.48 -8.54
C LEU A 275 6.61 0.69 -8.00
N TYR A 276 6.19 0.64 -6.74
CA TYR A 276 5.44 1.71 -6.08
C TYR A 276 6.05 3.12 -6.30
N PRO A 277 7.38 3.35 -6.18
CA PRO A 277 7.99 4.65 -6.46
C PRO A 277 7.78 5.18 -7.89
N ILE A 278 7.64 4.28 -8.86
CA ILE A 278 7.35 4.63 -10.26
C ILE A 278 5.88 4.98 -10.41
N CYS A 279 5.00 4.12 -9.88
CA CYS A 279 3.55 4.29 -9.96
C CYS A 279 3.09 5.61 -9.33
N ILE A 280 3.59 5.97 -8.15
CA ILE A 280 3.22 7.24 -7.51
C ILE A 280 3.68 8.44 -8.31
N ARG A 281 4.86 8.38 -8.94
CA ARG A 281 5.38 9.48 -9.76
C ARG A 281 4.58 9.65 -11.05
N ILE A 282 4.19 8.55 -11.70
CA ILE A 282 3.27 8.57 -12.85
C ILE A 282 1.93 9.16 -12.41
N LEU A 283 1.39 8.75 -11.28
CA LEU A 283 0.12 9.24 -10.76
C LEU A 283 0.15 10.76 -10.49
N ILE A 284 1.20 11.28 -9.85
CA ILE A 284 1.38 12.72 -9.64
C ILE A 284 1.42 13.45 -10.99
N ARG A 285 2.08 12.90 -12.00
CA ARG A 285 2.17 13.47 -13.34
C ARG A 285 0.82 13.47 -14.07
N VAL A 286 0.00 12.44 -13.88
CA VAL A 286 -1.38 12.40 -14.38
C VAL A 286 -2.22 13.48 -13.69
N MET A 287 -2.09 13.64 -12.37
CA MET A 287 -2.81 14.68 -11.63
C MET A 287 -2.37 16.10 -12.00
N GLU A 288 -1.08 16.31 -12.27
CA GLU A 288 -0.55 17.55 -12.85
C GLU A 288 -1.22 17.85 -14.19
N PHE A 289 -1.28 16.86 -15.09
CA PHE A 289 -1.88 17.04 -16.40
C PHE A 289 -3.39 17.33 -16.32
N VAL A 290 -4.13 16.62 -15.46
CA VAL A 290 -5.59 16.73 -15.33
C VAL A 290 -5.98 18.03 -14.61
N THR A 291 -5.32 18.36 -13.52
CA THR A 291 -5.70 19.48 -12.65
C THR A 291 -5.01 20.79 -13.06
N ARG A 292 -3.89 20.72 -13.78
CA ARG A 292 -3.00 21.86 -14.08
C ARG A 292 -2.60 22.67 -12.85
N ASN A 293 -2.50 21.99 -11.71
CA ASN A 293 -2.16 22.60 -10.43
C ASN A 293 -0.63 22.62 -10.25
N SER A 294 -0.08 23.81 -9.97
CA SER A 294 1.35 24.03 -9.73
C SER A 294 1.89 23.25 -8.54
N LEU A 295 1.04 22.81 -7.61
CA LEU A 295 1.40 21.93 -6.48
C LEU A 295 2.03 20.62 -6.97
N TYR A 296 1.44 19.96 -7.96
CA TYR A 296 1.96 18.68 -8.47
C TYR A 296 3.26 18.88 -9.27
N THR A 297 3.38 20.00 -9.98
CA THR A 297 4.63 20.41 -10.62
C THR A 297 5.74 20.62 -9.59
N HIS A 298 5.43 21.29 -8.48
CA HIS A 298 6.35 21.47 -7.36
C HIS A 298 6.80 20.12 -6.78
N MET A 299 5.87 19.18 -6.60
CA MET A 299 6.17 17.83 -6.10
C MET A 299 7.15 17.05 -6.98
N LEU A 300 7.05 17.21 -8.31
CA LEU A 300 7.90 16.46 -9.26
C LEU A 300 9.30 17.05 -9.40
N ASN A 301 9.43 18.37 -9.25
CA ASN A 301 10.67 19.11 -9.48
C ASN A 301 11.60 19.14 -8.26
N LYS A 302 11.06 19.14 -7.04
CA LYS A 302 11.87 19.11 -5.81
C LYS A 302 12.28 17.68 -5.49
N SER A 303 13.56 17.46 -5.17
CA SER A 303 14.01 16.18 -4.60
C SER A 303 13.48 16.08 -3.18
N ASN A 304 12.48 15.23 -2.96
CA ASN A 304 11.87 14.98 -1.66
C ASN A 304 11.10 16.18 -1.04
N PRO A 305 10.03 16.68 -1.70
CA PRO A 305 9.26 17.85 -1.25
C PRO A 305 8.60 17.70 0.13
N ALA A 306 8.41 16.46 0.59
CA ALA A 306 7.63 16.12 1.78
C ALA A 306 8.40 15.29 2.83
N GLY A 307 9.67 14.95 2.61
CA GLY A 307 10.35 13.93 3.41
C GLY A 307 9.93 12.49 3.07
N TYR A 308 9.08 12.31 2.06
CA TYR A 308 8.55 11.01 1.63
C TYR A 308 9.57 10.20 0.83
N SER A 309 10.10 9.14 1.44
CA SER A 309 11.14 8.26 0.88
C SER A 309 10.79 7.61 -0.45
N HIS A 310 9.52 7.27 -0.68
CA HIS A 310 9.09 6.61 -1.92
C HIS A 310 8.96 7.57 -3.11
N LEU A 311 8.95 8.90 -2.90
CA LEU A 311 8.96 9.86 -4.00
C LEU A 311 10.39 10.14 -4.45
N LEU A 312 10.93 9.19 -5.20
CA LEU A 312 12.27 9.28 -5.78
C LEU A 312 12.37 10.43 -6.79
N SER A 313 13.58 10.98 -6.97
CA SER A 313 13.85 11.98 -8.01
C SER A 313 13.65 11.41 -9.41
N GLY A 314 13.34 12.25 -10.40
CA GLY A 314 13.03 11.79 -11.77
C GLY A 314 14.10 10.88 -12.40
N PRO A 315 15.39 11.23 -12.31
CA PRO A 315 16.47 10.34 -12.75
C PRO A 315 16.52 9.02 -11.96
N ALA A 316 16.40 9.07 -10.62
CA ALA A 316 16.44 7.89 -9.77
C ALA A 316 15.27 6.93 -10.06
N THR A 317 14.05 7.44 -10.23
CA THR A 317 12.88 6.63 -10.62
C THR A 317 13.10 5.92 -11.95
N ARG A 318 13.72 6.59 -12.93
CA ARG A 318 14.02 5.98 -14.24
C ARG A 318 15.06 4.86 -14.13
N TRP A 319 16.14 5.10 -13.39
CA TRP A 319 17.16 4.07 -13.15
C TRP A 319 16.58 2.88 -12.40
N PHE A 320 15.79 3.12 -11.35
CA PHE A 320 15.08 2.09 -10.59
C PHE A 320 14.15 1.23 -11.49
N GLY A 321 13.44 1.86 -12.42
CA GLY A 321 12.62 1.15 -13.40
C GLY A 321 13.45 0.31 -14.37
N TRP A 322 14.53 0.87 -14.92
CA TRP A 322 15.40 0.15 -15.85
C TRP A 322 16.08 -1.05 -15.21
N THR A 323 16.61 -0.91 -13.99
CA THR A 323 17.21 -2.03 -13.26
C THR A 323 16.17 -3.09 -12.94
N GLY A 324 14.96 -2.67 -12.53
CA GLY A 324 13.86 -3.59 -12.25
C GLY A 324 13.42 -4.41 -13.47
N VAL A 325 13.35 -3.79 -14.65
CA VAL A 325 13.05 -4.48 -15.91
C VAL A 325 14.20 -5.39 -16.32
N ALA A 326 15.45 -4.93 -16.20
CA ALA A 326 16.64 -5.71 -16.56
C ALA A 326 16.73 -7.00 -15.74
N PHE A 327 16.50 -6.93 -14.42
CA PHE A 327 16.51 -8.12 -13.57
C PHE A 327 15.40 -9.11 -13.96
N VAL A 328 14.16 -8.65 -14.13
CA VAL A 328 13.06 -9.54 -14.56
C VAL A 328 13.35 -10.16 -15.92
N ALA A 329 13.80 -9.37 -16.90
CA ALA A 329 14.13 -9.87 -18.22
C ALA A 329 15.25 -10.93 -18.16
N SER A 330 16.30 -10.68 -17.37
CA SER A 330 17.40 -11.65 -17.19
C SER A 330 16.91 -12.97 -16.59
N GLN A 331 16.02 -12.92 -15.61
CA GLN A 331 15.45 -14.12 -14.99
C GLN A 331 14.52 -14.87 -15.95
N VAL A 332 13.67 -14.18 -16.70
CA VAL A 332 12.82 -14.81 -17.72
C VAL A 332 13.67 -15.52 -18.78
N VAL A 333 14.77 -14.91 -19.21
CA VAL A 333 15.70 -15.52 -20.17
C VAL A 333 16.38 -16.75 -19.56
N MET A 334 16.86 -16.69 -18.31
CA MET A 334 17.51 -17.83 -17.66
C MET A 334 16.53 -18.97 -17.39
N LEU A 335 15.34 -18.69 -16.88
CA LEU A 335 14.26 -19.67 -16.71
C LEU A 335 13.86 -20.30 -18.04
N GLY A 336 13.67 -19.47 -19.07
CA GLY A 336 13.37 -19.95 -20.41
C GLY A 336 14.50 -20.78 -21.03
N ALA A 337 15.77 -20.48 -20.74
CA ALA A 337 16.90 -21.25 -21.25
C ALA A 337 17.05 -22.62 -20.56
N LEU A 338 16.82 -22.68 -19.24
CA LEU A 338 17.10 -23.86 -18.43
C LEU A 338 15.89 -24.77 -18.22
N GLU A 339 14.67 -24.22 -18.16
CA GLU A 339 13.48 -24.95 -17.73
C GLU A 339 12.46 -25.20 -18.85
N TRP A 340 12.67 -24.71 -20.08
CA TRP A 340 11.67 -24.85 -21.15
C TRP A 340 11.34 -26.31 -21.51
N GLY A 341 12.31 -27.21 -21.33
CA GLY A 341 12.12 -28.65 -21.53
C GLY A 341 11.84 -29.45 -20.26
N SER A 342 11.78 -28.82 -19.09
CA SER A 342 11.70 -29.52 -17.81
C SER A 342 10.28 -29.94 -17.44
N GLU A 343 10.16 -30.78 -16.42
CA GLU A 343 8.87 -31.24 -15.91
C GLU A 343 8.04 -30.10 -15.30
N ALA A 344 8.70 -29.04 -14.82
CA ALA A 344 8.04 -27.84 -14.28
C ALA A 344 7.09 -27.20 -15.31
N PHE A 345 7.46 -27.23 -16.59
CA PHE A 345 6.67 -26.65 -17.68
C PHE A 345 5.91 -27.65 -18.55
N ARG A 346 5.71 -28.87 -18.04
CA ARG A 346 5.02 -29.94 -18.76
C ARG A 346 3.53 -29.63 -18.94
N GLY A 347 3.04 -29.83 -20.16
CA GLY A 347 1.63 -29.64 -20.51
C GLY A 347 1.22 -28.20 -20.81
N MET A 348 2.16 -27.24 -20.75
CA MET A 348 1.90 -25.83 -21.07
C MET A 348 2.29 -25.49 -22.51
N GLY A 349 1.47 -24.67 -23.17
CA GLY A 349 1.78 -24.05 -24.46
C GLY A 349 2.88 -22.99 -24.34
N TRP A 350 3.40 -22.50 -25.48
CA TRP A 350 4.51 -21.53 -25.48
C TRP A 350 4.18 -20.23 -24.74
N PHE A 351 2.94 -19.74 -24.86
CA PHE A 351 2.48 -18.51 -24.20
C PHE A 351 2.31 -18.70 -22.70
N GLU A 352 1.74 -19.83 -22.27
CA GLU A 352 1.60 -20.20 -20.87
C GLU A 352 2.97 -20.32 -20.19
N ARG A 353 3.94 -20.93 -20.87
CA ARG A 353 5.32 -21.02 -20.38
C ARG A 353 5.95 -19.64 -20.19
N LEU A 354 5.79 -18.75 -21.17
CA LEU A 354 6.30 -17.39 -21.07
C LEU A 354 5.64 -16.62 -19.93
N ALA A 355 4.32 -16.74 -19.78
CA ALA A 355 3.56 -16.11 -18.69
C ALA A 355 4.01 -16.64 -17.32
N ALA A 356 4.19 -17.96 -17.18
CA ALA A 356 4.67 -18.58 -15.95
C ALA A 356 6.13 -18.22 -15.64
N CYS A 357 7.01 -18.13 -16.64
CA CYS A 357 8.38 -17.63 -16.45
C CYS A 357 8.39 -16.17 -15.98
N LEU A 358 7.56 -15.32 -16.58
CA LEU A 358 7.39 -13.92 -16.17
C LEU A 358 6.85 -13.84 -14.74
N PHE A 359 5.82 -14.62 -14.43
CA PHE A 359 5.22 -14.69 -13.10
C PHE A 359 6.25 -15.06 -12.05
N GLN A 360 7.01 -16.13 -12.28
CA GLN A 360 8.05 -16.58 -11.34
C GLN A 360 9.17 -15.55 -11.21
N SER A 361 9.56 -14.89 -12.30
CA SER A 361 10.61 -13.86 -12.30
C SER A 361 10.23 -12.59 -11.55
N VAL A 362 8.94 -12.22 -11.58
CA VAL A 362 8.43 -11.08 -10.83
C VAL A 362 8.31 -11.45 -9.35
N ASN A 363 7.88 -12.67 -9.05
CA ASN A 363 7.70 -13.14 -7.67
C ASN A 363 9.00 -13.42 -6.91
N SER A 364 10.12 -13.64 -7.61
CA SER A 364 11.44 -13.85 -6.98
C SER A 364 11.92 -12.67 -6.14
N ARG A 365 11.32 -11.48 -6.30
CA ARG A 365 11.62 -10.28 -5.47
C ARG A 365 10.65 -10.14 -4.32
N HIS A 366 10.76 -11.06 -3.36
CA HIS A 366 10.01 -11.09 -2.09
C HIS A 366 8.49 -11.20 -2.17
N ALA A 367 7.87 -11.42 -3.34
CA ALA A 367 6.41 -11.54 -3.41
C ALA A 367 5.89 -12.92 -3.05
N GLY A 368 6.70 -13.99 -3.15
CA GLY A 368 6.43 -15.28 -2.51
C GLY A 368 5.39 -16.19 -3.17
N GLU A 369 4.70 -15.75 -4.23
CA GLU A 369 3.77 -16.60 -4.97
C GLU A 369 4.53 -17.48 -5.98
N SER A 370 4.17 -18.76 -6.09
CA SER A 370 4.83 -19.70 -7.00
C SER A 370 3.82 -20.41 -7.91
N VAL A 371 4.14 -20.47 -9.20
CA VAL A 371 3.35 -21.17 -10.23
C VAL A 371 3.88 -22.57 -10.53
N VAL A 372 5.11 -22.85 -10.10
CA VAL A 372 5.77 -24.14 -10.21
C VAL A 372 6.31 -24.53 -8.84
N ASP A 373 6.40 -25.83 -8.58
CA ASP A 373 7.09 -26.33 -7.41
C ASP A 373 8.58 -25.96 -7.50
N LEU A 374 9.12 -25.33 -6.46
CA LEU A 374 10.53 -24.93 -6.43
C LEU A 374 11.45 -26.15 -6.31
N ALA A 375 10.96 -27.28 -5.78
CA ALA A 375 11.76 -28.48 -5.59
C ALA A 375 12.16 -29.18 -6.90
N ILE A 376 11.41 -28.95 -7.98
CA ILE A 376 11.66 -29.55 -9.30
C ILE A 376 12.48 -28.65 -10.24
N LEU A 377 12.77 -27.41 -9.83
CA LEU A 377 13.59 -26.48 -10.61
C LEU A 377 15.06 -26.86 -10.54
N SER A 378 15.81 -26.53 -11.60
CA SER A 378 17.25 -26.75 -11.61
C SER A 378 17.96 -25.98 -10.49
N PRO A 379 19.05 -26.54 -9.92
CA PRO A 379 19.81 -25.88 -8.86
C PRO A 379 20.34 -24.49 -9.25
N ALA A 380 20.62 -24.26 -10.53
CA ALA A 380 21.08 -22.96 -11.04
C ALA A 380 20.02 -21.86 -10.87
N ILE A 381 18.74 -22.19 -11.12
CA ILE A 381 17.61 -21.27 -10.93
C ILE A 381 17.37 -21.01 -9.44
N LEU A 382 17.53 -22.03 -8.58
CA LEU A 382 17.41 -21.84 -7.13
C LEU A 382 18.47 -20.86 -6.59
N VAL A 383 19.73 -20.99 -7.05
CA VAL A 383 20.79 -20.02 -6.70
C VAL A 383 20.44 -18.62 -7.21
N LEU A 384 19.88 -18.51 -8.42
CA LEU A 384 19.42 -17.23 -8.95
C LEU A 384 18.31 -16.61 -8.08
N PHE A 385 17.34 -17.40 -7.62
CA PHE A 385 16.30 -16.91 -6.71
C PHE A 385 16.86 -16.50 -5.35
N ILE A 386 17.81 -17.26 -4.79
CA ILE A 386 18.51 -16.90 -3.54
C ILE A 386 19.27 -15.57 -3.67
N LEU A 387 19.81 -15.25 -4.85
CA LEU A 387 20.52 -13.98 -5.06
C LEU A 387 19.56 -12.79 -5.22
N MET A 388 18.32 -13.05 -5.62
CA MET A 388 17.31 -12.04 -5.95
C MET A 388 16.38 -11.73 -4.77
N MET A 389 16.20 -12.70 -3.87
CA MET A 389 15.63 -12.55 -2.53
C MET A 389 16.71 -12.10 -1.56
#